data_AF-A0AA48GT12-F1
#
_entry.id   AF-A0AA48GT12-F1
#
_cell.length_a   1.000
_cell.length_b   1.000
_cell.length_c   1.000
_cell.angle_alpha   90.00
_cell.angle_beta   90.00
_cell.angle_gamma   90.00
#
_symmetry.space_group_name_H-M   'P 1'
#
loop_
_entity.id
_entity.type
_entity.pdbx_description
1 polymer ?
#
loop_
_entity_poly.entity_id
_entity_poly.type
_entity_poly.pdbx_seq_one_letter_code
_entity_poly.pdbx_strand_id
1 'polypeptide(L)'
;MDLLFKTGDRVRLARAAYGLYGGAWPHFCPQGQGGGQPGTVLFAGDRPHKPGAAPRPYYVRWDNGVENSYRVEDLEADEAQAEPEPEGNIIPFAPRRS
;
A
#
# COMPACT_ATOMS: atom_id res chain seq x y z
N MET A 1 5.11 11.95 16.86
CA MET A 1 4.13 10.93 16.41
C MET A 1 4.92 9.90 15.66
N ASP A 2 4.94 8.66 16.15
CA ASP A 2 5.51 7.55 15.39
C ASP A 2 4.57 7.24 14.22
N LEU A 3 5.00 7.59 13.01
CA LEU A 3 4.27 7.31 11.78
C LEU A 3 4.57 5.87 11.38
N LEU A 4 3.51 5.09 11.14
CA LEU A 4 3.62 3.67 10.77
C LEU A 4 4.23 3.49 9.38
N PHE A 5 3.87 4.36 8.44
CA PHE A 5 4.39 4.37 7.08
C PHE A 5 5.32 5.55 6.84
N LYS A 6 6.29 5.36 5.95
CA LYS A 6 7.26 6.35 5.52
C LYS A 6 7.07 6.68 4.04
N THR A 7 7.60 7.82 3.62
CA THR A 7 7.69 8.16 2.20
C THR A 7 8.44 7.06 1.45
N GLY A 8 7.85 6.57 0.35
CA GLY A 8 8.37 5.46 -0.44
C GLY A 8 7.70 4.12 -0.17
N ASP A 9 7.03 3.96 0.98
CA ASP A 9 6.36 2.70 1.33
C ASP A 9 5.22 2.39 0.37
N ARG A 10 5.05 1.10 0.08
CA ARG A 10 3.93 0.57 -0.71
C ARG A 10 2.78 0.22 0.21
N VAL A 11 1.60 0.72 -0.13
CA VAL A 11 0.38 0.59 0.67
C VAL A 11 -0.81 0.20 -0.20
N ARG A 12 -1.83 -0.37 0.45
CA ARG A 12 -3.16 -0.58 -0.10
C ARG A 12 -4.19 0.01 0.86
N LEU A 13 -5.40 0.25 0.35
CA LEU A 13 -6.52 0.55 1.23
C LEU A 13 -6.86 -0.68 2.06
N ALA A 14 -6.92 -0.50 3.38
CA ALA A 14 -7.41 -1.50 4.30
C ALA A 14 -8.86 -1.85 3.97
N ARG A 15 -9.26 -3.11 4.18
CA ARG A 15 -10.64 -3.56 3.93
C ARG A 15 -11.71 -2.68 4.59
N ALA A 16 -11.45 -2.21 5.81
CA ALA A 16 -12.37 -1.34 6.56
C ALA A 16 -12.58 0.04 5.89
N ALA A 17 -11.60 0.51 5.11
CA ALA A 17 -11.63 1.80 4.46
C ALA A 17 -12.59 1.84 3.26
N TYR A 18 -12.87 0.70 2.61
CA TYR A 18 -13.69 0.67 1.39
C TYR A 18 -15.07 1.30 1.61
N GLY A 19 -15.76 0.92 2.69
CA GLY A 19 -17.08 1.48 3.02
C GLY A 19 -17.03 2.97 3.36
N LEU A 20 -15.96 3.43 4.02
CA LEU A 20 -15.77 4.84 4.40
C LEU A 20 -15.64 5.76 3.18
N TYR A 21 -15.09 5.23 2.10
CA TYR A 21 -14.86 5.97 0.87
C TYR A 21 -15.92 5.75 -0.21
N GLY A 22 -17.02 5.06 0.10
CA GLY A 22 -18.11 4.80 -0.86
C GLY A 22 -17.87 3.61 -1.78
N GLY A 23 -16.89 2.76 -1.45
CA GLY A 23 -16.66 1.46 -2.08
C GLY A 23 -17.41 0.31 -1.41
N ALA A 24 -17.31 -0.87 -2.00
CA ALA A 24 -17.87 -2.12 -1.50
C ALA A 24 -16.85 -3.25 -1.70
N TRP A 25 -16.14 -3.66 -0.64
CA TRP A 25 -15.21 -4.78 -0.70
C TRP A 25 -15.96 -6.11 -0.95
N PRO A 26 -15.41 -7.06 -1.75
CA PRO A 26 -14.23 -6.96 -2.62
C PRO A 26 -14.56 -6.43 -4.03
N HIS A 27 -15.80 -5.99 -4.27
CA HIS A 27 -16.35 -5.79 -5.60
C HIS A 27 -16.00 -4.45 -6.25
N PHE A 28 -15.82 -3.40 -5.45
CA PHE A 28 -15.66 -2.04 -5.96
C PHE A 28 -14.88 -1.15 -5.00
N CYS A 29 -13.89 -0.44 -5.54
CA CYS A 29 -13.27 0.71 -4.90
C CYS A 29 -13.37 1.90 -5.87
N PRO A 30 -13.75 3.09 -5.40
CA PRO A 30 -13.75 4.29 -6.24
C PRO A 30 -12.36 4.56 -6.82
N GLN A 31 -12.29 4.96 -8.08
CA GLN A 31 -11.04 5.28 -8.78
C GLN A 31 -10.29 6.43 -8.09
N GLY A 32 -11.04 7.42 -7.57
CA GLY A 32 -10.52 8.53 -6.76
C GLY A 32 -9.87 8.11 -5.43
N GLN A 33 -9.91 6.81 -5.12
CA GLN A 33 -9.39 6.20 -3.89
C GLN A 33 -8.40 5.07 -4.21
N GLY A 34 -7.85 5.06 -5.42
CA GLY A 34 -6.88 4.06 -5.88
C GLY A 34 -7.49 2.87 -6.60
N GLY A 35 -8.82 2.73 -6.63
CA GLY A 35 -9.48 1.67 -7.40
C GLY A 35 -9.10 0.24 -6.96
N GLY A 36 -8.71 0.07 -5.70
CA GLY A 36 -8.25 -1.21 -5.13
C GLY A 36 -6.84 -1.62 -5.57
N GLN A 37 -6.10 -0.70 -6.19
CA GLN A 37 -4.71 -0.91 -6.57
C GLN A 37 -3.76 -0.51 -5.44
N PRO A 38 -2.54 -1.05 -5.44
CA PRO A 38 -1.44 -0.52 -4.65
C PRO A 38 -1.16 0.95 -4.92
N GLY A 39 -0.49 1.60 -3.97
CA GLY A 39 0.02 2.96 -4.08
C GLY A 39 1.30 3.16 -3.31
N THR A 40 1.93 4.30 -3.53
CA THR A 40 3.17 4.71 -2.87
C THR A 40 2.92 5.94 -2.02
N VAL A 41 3.40 5.93 -0.78
CA VAL A 41 3.37 7.09 0.11
C VAL A 41 4.34 8.15 -0.43
N LEU A 42 3.82 9.30 -0.83
CA LEU A 42 4.59 10.46 -1.26
C LEU A 42 5.02 11.35 -0.10
N PHE A 43 4.21 11.38 0.97
CA PHE A 43 4.48 12.18 2.15
C PHE A 43 3.85 11.53 3.38
N ALA A 44 4.59 11.50 4.48
CA ALA A 44 4.11 11.10 5.80
C ALA A 44 4.49 12.18 6.81
N GLY A 45 3.52 12.88 7.38
CA GLY A 45 3.78 13.99 8.29
C GLY A 45 2.52 14.72 8.76
N ASP A 46 2.67 15.51 9.81
CA ASP A 46 1.59 16.39 10.26
C ASP A 46 1.43 17.56 9.26
N ARG A 47 0.24 17.68 8.67
CA ARG A 47 -0.12 18.80 7.79
C ARG A 47 -1.16 19.67 8.49
N PRO A 48 -1.14 21.00 8.27
CA PRO A 48 -2.18 21.88 8.75
C PRO A 48 -3.54 21.39 8.26
N HIS A 49 -4.37 20.92 9.19
CA HIS A 49 -5.73 20.45 8.93
C HIS A 49 -6.71 21.48 9.48
N LYS A 50 -7.87 21.59 8.83
CA LYS A 50 -8.95 22.47 9.32
C LYS A 50 -9.35 22.02 10.73
N PRO A 51 -9.57 22.94 11.69
CA PRO A 51 -10.05 22.57 13.01
C PRO A 51 -11.29 21.66 12.93
N GLY A 52 -11.24 20.51 13.60
CA GLY A 52 -12.30 19.49 13.60
C GLY A 52 -12.21 18.44 12.48
N ALA A 53 -11.29 18.57 11.53
CA ALA A 53 -10.97 17.49 10.60
C ALA A 53 -10.01 16.49 11.26
N ALA A 54 -10.29 15.21 11.11
CA ALA A 54 -9.36 14.18 11.57
C ALA A 54 -8.04 14.25 10.76
N PRO A 55 -6.89 14.07 11.42
CA PRO A 55 -5.59 14.16 10.76
C PRO A 55 -5.44 13.06 9.70
N ARG A 56 -4.94 13.44 8.51
CA ARG A 56 -4.64 12.53 7.40
C ARG A 56 -3.17 12.73 7.02
N PRO A 57 -2.24 12.10 7.76
CA PRO A 57 -0.82 12.40 7.63
C PRO A 57 -0.18 11.76 6.39
N TYR A 58 -0.84 10.80 5.74
CA TYR A 58 -0.28 10.09 4.59
C TYR A 58 -0.86 10.62 3.29
N TYR A 59 0.00 11.11 2.41
CA TYR A 59 -0.35 11.42 1.03
C TYR A 59 0.15 10.29 0.15
N VAL A 60 -0.77 9.63 -0.57
CA VAL A 60 -0.50 8.42 -1.36
C VAL A 60 -0.81 8.70 -2.82
N ARG A 61 0.09 8.26 -3.70
CA ARG A 61 -0.15 8.14 -5.14
C ARG A 61 -0.39 6.69 -5.50
N TRP A 62 -1.60 6.40 -5.96
CA TRP A 62 -2.02 5.09 -6.42
C TRP A 62 -1.47 4.78 -7.81
N ASP A 63 -1.35 3.50 -8.15
CA ASP A 63 -0.82 3.06 -9.45
C ASP A 63 -1.69 3.48 -10.64
N ASN A 64 -2.98 3.75 -10.39
CA ASN A 64 -3.89 4.34 -11.36
C ASN A 64 -3.66 5.85 -11.60
N GLY A 65 -2.67 6.46 -10.94
CA GLY A 65 -2.29 7.87 -11.07
C GLY A 65 -3.06 8.83 -10.15
N VAL A 66 -4.02 8.34 -9.35
CA VAL A 66 -4.76 9.18 -8.41
C VAL A 66 -3.93 9.45 -7.15
N GLU A 67 -4.00 10.66 -6.64
CA GLU A 67 -3.34 11.06 -5.41
C GLU A 67 -4.37 11.50 -4.36
N ASN A 68 -4.24 11.00 -3.13
CA ASN A 68 -5.15 11.37 -2.05
C ASN A 68 -4.51 11.23 -0.66
N SER A 69 -5.15 11.80 0.36
CA SER A 69 -4.67 11.76 1.75
C SER A 69 -5.49 10.80 2.61
N TYR A 70 -4.81 10.00 3.42
CA TYR A 70 -5.36 8.92 4.23
C TYR A 70 -4.90 8.98 5.68
N ARG A 71 -5.64 8.29 6.54
CA ARG A 71 -5.24 8.03 7.92
C ARG A 71 -4.44 6.73 8.00
N VAL A 72 -3.83 6.47 9.15
CA VAL A 72 -3.07 5.23 9.35
C VAL A 72 -4.00 4.02 9.29
N GLU A 73 -5.19 4.12 9.88
CA GLU A 73 -6.18 3.04 9.94
C GLU A 73 -6.82 2.70 8.58
N ASP A 74 -6.69 3.59 7.60
CA ASP A 74 -7.21 3.39 6.25
C ASP A 74 -6.23 2.61 5.35
N LEU A 75 -4.98 2.46 5.77
CA LEU A 75 -3.89 1.92 4.97
C LEU A 75 -3.34 0.64 5.60
N GLU A 76 -3.01 -0.31 4.75
CA GLU A 76 -2.24 -1.50 5.09
C GLU A 76 -0.99 -1.56 4.21
N ALA A 77 0.08 -2.18 4.73
CA ALA A 77 1.28 -2.41 3.93
C ALA A 77 0.94 -3.31 2.75
N ASP A 78 1.40 -2.94 1.54
CA ASP A 78 1.31 -3.85 0.42
C ASP A 78 2.42 -4.91 0.53
N GLU A 79 2.13 -6.03 1.18
CA GLU A 79 3.08 -7.15 1.33
C GLU A 79 3.47 -7.81 0.00
N ALA A 80 2.89 -7.38 -1.13
CA ALA A 80 3.27 -7.83 -2.46
C ALA A 80 4.60 -7.22 -2.95
N GLN A 81 5.66 -7.34 -2.14
CA GLN A 81 7.04 -7.51 -2.62
C GLN A 81 7.95 -8.11 -1.55
N ALA A 82 7.49 -9.12 -0.80
CA ALA A 82 8.42 -10.20 -0.48
C ALA A 82 8.57 -11.02 -1.78
N GLU A 83 9.58 -10.71 -2.59
CA GLU A 83 10.06 -11.70 -3.55
C GLU A 83 10.29 -13.00 -2.75
N PRO A 84 9.70 -14.14 -3.13
CA PRO A 84 10.28 -15.40 -2.68
C PRO A 84 11.73 -15.35 -3.17
N GLU A 85 12.69 -15.42 -2.26
CA GLU A 85 14.10 -15.56 -2.63
C GLU A 85 14.17 -16.62 -3.73
N PRO A 86 14.92 -16.39 -4.82
CA PRO A 86 15.01 -17.39 -5.87
C PRO A 86 15.58 -18.66 -5.22
N GLU A 87 14.72 -19.67 -5.03
CA GLU A 87 15.17 -21.01 -4.65
C GLU A 87 16.24 -21.38 -5.68
N GLY A 88 17.48 -21.38 -5.21
CA GLY A 88 18.63 -21.66 -6.03
C GLY A 88 18.37 -22.96 -6.75
N ASN A 89 18.33 -22.89 -8.08
CA ASN A 89 18.23 -24.05 -8.94
C ASN A 89 19.55 -24.84 -8.82
N ILE A 90 19.72 -25.57 -7.72
CA ILE A 90 20.84 -26.47 -7.52
C ILE A 90 20.60 -27.64 -8.46
N ILE A 91 21.16 -27.55 -9.66
CA ILE A 91 21.30 -28.70 -10.55
C ILE A 91 22.33 -29.62 -9.87
N PRO A 92 21.97 -30.82 -9.38
CA PRO A 92 22.98 -31.74 -8.88
C PRO A 92 23.84 -32.20 -10.05
N PHE A 93 25.11 -31.78 -10.05
CA PHE A 93 26.13 -32.31 -10.94
C PHE A 93 26.32 -33.81 -10.67
N ALA A 94 25.80 -34.65 -11.55
CA ALA A 94 26.09 -36.08 -11.53
C ALA A 94 27.43 -36.33 -12.25
N PRO A 95 28.48 -36.83 -11.58
CA PRO A 95 29.70 -37.22 -12.27
C PRO A 95 29.41 -38.44 -13.14
N ARG A 96 29.68 -38.33 -14.46
CA ARG A 96 29.67 -39.47 -15.38
C ARG A 96 30.67 -40.51 -14.86
N ARG A 97 30.18 -41.69 -14.48
CA ARG A 97 31.05 -42.88 -14.33
C ARG A 97 31.42 -43.37 -15.73
N SER A 98 32.73 -43.54 -15.92
CA SER A 98 33.39 -44.17 -17.07
C SER A 98 32.90 -45.58 -17.33
#